data_AF-A0A6G1IM83-F1
#
_entry.id   AF-A0A6G1IM83-F1
#
_cell.length_a   1.000
_cell.length_b   1.000
_cell.length_c   1.000
_cell.angle_alpha   90.00
_cell.angle_beta   90.00
_cell.angle_gamma   90.00
#
_symmetry.space_group_name_H-M   'P 1'
#
loop_
_entity.id
_entity.type
_entity.pdbx_description
1 polymer ?
#
loop_
_entity_poly.entity_id
_entity_poly.type
_entity_poly.pdbx_seq_one_letter_code
_entity_poly.pdbx_strand_id
1 'polypeptide(L)'
;KEDPLAADYLSFIACITGENIPRSLLLPGSGRVVTMEAIGTLGAYAFVTERSGAQHRERMFDMHRLVRLVMHSWLRERQQWDAWVNKTLTRLVEVVPYGGHERKEVWTAYLPHAMHVVELSEVHEAEGRVSLLDRLGCCEQSLGRYNSADAAYRKVLERRERLLGKEHPDTLTSMGHVAAALSNQGKSVEAEKMHRETLALCDKVLGKEHPHTLASMNNVAQALRNQGKYVEAEKMHRETLALREKVLGKEHPCTLTSVYHLAYTLHQWEQYGEALSLYFRAWIGYQENLGAAHPTT
;
A
#
# COMPACT_ATOMS: atom_id res chain seq x y z
N LYS A 1 21.39 -18.14 -32.21
CA LYS A 1 19.91 -18.02 -32.19
C LYS A 1 19.62 -16.78 -31.36
N GLU A 2 19.05 -15.75 -31.96
CA GLU A 2 18.62 -14.57 -31.20
C GLU A 2 17.44 -14.98 -30.33
N ASP A 3 17.56 -14.81 -29.02
CA ASP A 3 16.48 -15.04 -28.07
C ASP A 3 15.91 -13.67 -27.66
N PRO A 4 14.82 -13.22 -28.30
CA PRO A 4 14.29 -11.88 -28.07
C PRO A 4 13.78 -11.70 -26.64
N LEU A 5 13.30 -12.77 -26.00
CA LEU A 5 12.83 -12.71 -24.61
C LEU A 5 13.99 -12.55 -23.63
N ALA A 6 15.13 -13.20 -23.91
CA ALA A 6 16.33 -12.99 -23.11
C ALA A 6 16.83 -11.54 -23.19
N ALA A 7 16.80 -10.91 -24.38
CA ALA A 7 17.15 -9.51 -24.56
C ALA A 7 16.17 -8.56 -23.82
N ASP A 8 14.88 -8.87 -23.87
CA ASP A 8 13.84 -8.16 -23.13
C ASP A 8 14.06 -8.24 -21.60
N TYR A 9 14.45 -9.42 -21.09
CA TYR A 9 14.80 -9.59 -19.68
C TYR A 9 16.05 -8.81 -19.29
N LEU A 10 17.10 -8.77 -20.12
CA LEU A 10 18.27 -7.94 -19.83
C LEU A 10 17.90 -6.45 -19.71
N SER A 11 17.08 -5.97 -20.64
CA SER A 11 16.64 -4.58 -20.68
C SER A 11 15.75 -4.23 -19.49
N PHE A 12 14.84 -5.13 -19.11
CA PHE A 12 14.01 -4.99 -17.91
C PHE A 12 14.85 -5.02 -16.62
N ILE A 13 15.74 -6.00 -16.47
CA ILE A 13 16.57 -6.15 -15.26
C ILE A 13 17.51 -4.94 -15.08
N ALA A 14 17.96 -4.33 -16.18
CA ALA A 14 18.79 -3.12 -16.11
C ALA A 14 18.09 -1.94 -15.43
N CYS A 15 16.76 -1.90 -15.43
CA CYS A 15 15.94 -0.85 -14.81
C CYS A 15 15.68 -1.06 -13.31
N ILE A 16 15.98 -2.24 -12.75
CA ILE A 16 15.75 -2.59 -11.34
C ILE A 16 17.06 -2.82 -10.59
N THR A 17 16.99 -3.13 -9.29
CA THR A 17 18.18 -3.60 -8.57
C THR A 17 18.66 -4.93 -9.14
N GLY A 18 19.98 -5.05 -9.34
CA GLY A 18 20.59 -6.22 -9.96
C GLY A 18 20.73 -7.45 -9.05
N GLU A 19 20.26 -7.37 -7.81
CA GLU A 19 20.40 -8.42 -6.80
C GLU A 19 19.04 -8.92 -6.35
N ASN A 20 18.95 -10.22 -6.04
CA ASN A 20 17.78 -10.92 -5.50
C ASN A 20 16.51 -10.77 -6.36
N ILE A 21 16.65 -10.78 -7.69
CA ILE A 21 15.56 -10.59 -8.64
C ILE A 21 14.66 -11.84 -8.63
N PRO A 22 13.40 -11.75 -8.16
CA PRO A 22 12.51 -12.91 -8.14
C PRO A 22 11.98 -13.22 -9.54
N ARG A 23 11.87 -14.51 -9.89
CA ARG A 23 11.36 -14.95 -11.20
C ARG A 23 9.99 -14.34 -11.53
N SER A 24 9.09 -14.24 -10.55
CA SER A 24 7.74 -13.73 -10.74
C SER A 24 7.68 -12.25 -11.12
N LEU A 25 8.74 -11.48 -10.84
CA LEU A 25 8.85 -10.07 -11.21
C LEU A 25 9.14 -9.87 -12.71
N LEU A 26 9.81 -10.84 -13.35
CA LEU A 26 10.15 -10.76 -14.77
C LEU A 26 8.89 -10.60 -15.65
N LEU A 27 9.09 -10.05 -16.85
CA LEU A 27 8.02 -9.88 -17.82
C LEU A 27 7.37 -11.23 -18.16
N PRO A 28 6.04 -11.29 -18.33
CA PRO A 28 5.36 -12.53 -18.67
C PRO A 28 5.77 -13.00 -20.08
N GLY A 29 6.41 -14.16 -20.17
CA GLY A 29 6.66 -14.82 -21.46
C GLY A 29 5.45 -15.61 -21.94
N SER A 30 5.42 -15.96 -23.24
CA SER A 30 4.36 -16.75 -23.90
C SER A 30 4.19 -18.19 -23.38
N GLY A 31 4.83 -18.54 -22.27
CA GLY A 31 4.78 -19.85 -21.63
C GLY A 31 5.93 -20.08 -20.66
N ARG A 32 5.75 -21.06 -19.77
CA ARG A 32 6.77 -21.46 -18.78
C ARG A 32 8.06 -21.96 -19.42
N VAL A 33 7.95 -22.69 -20.54
CA VAL A 33 9.09 -23.26 -21.28
C VAL A 33 9.91 -22.15 -21.90
N VAL A 34 9.29 -21.24 -22.65
CA VAL A 34 9.96 -20.08 -23.28
C VAL A 34 10.68 -19.22 -22.24
N THR A 35 10.04 -19.01 -21.08
CA THR A 35 10.67 -18.26 -19.97
C THR A 35 11.92 -18.98 -19.44
N MET A 36 11.89 -20.32 -19.35
CA MET A 36 13.03 -21.10 -18.89
C MET A 36 14.16 -21.14 -19.91
N GLU A 37 13.84 -21.21 -21.20
CA GLU A 37 14.82 -21.10 -22.28
C GLU A 37 15.52 -19.75 -22.24
N ALA A 38 14.77 -18.64 -22.14
CA ALA A 38 15.35 -17.30 -22.05
C ALA A 38 16.26 -17.13 -20.83
N ILE A 39 15.83 -17.59 -19.65
CA ILE A 39 16.68 -17.55 -18.44
C ILE A 39 17.91 -18.44 -18.62
N GLY A 40 17.76 -19.62 -19.25
CA GLY A 40 18.87 -20.52 -19.58
C GLY A 40 19.88 -19.86 -20.51
N THR A 41 19.42 -19.14 -21.53
CA THR A 41 20.26 -18.34 -22.43
C THR A 41 21.06 -17.29 -21.65
N LEU A 42 20.41 -16.54 -20.75
CA LEU A 42 21.10 -15.55 -19.91
C LEU A 42 22.14 -16.16 -18.97
N GLY A 43 21.84 -17.34 -18.41
CA GLY A 43 22.78 -18.10 -17.60
C GLY A 43 23.98 -18.62 -18.40
N ALA A 44 23.74 -19.11 -19.63
CA ALA A 44 24.80 -19.63 -20.50
C ALA A 44 25.82 -18.56 -20.92
N TYR A 45 25.38 -17.31 -21.10
CA TYR A 45 26.27 -16.17 -21.35
C TYR A 45 26.79 -15.49 -20.07
N ALA A 46 26.53 -16.06 -18.89
CA ALA A 46 26.91 -15.50 -17.58
C ALA A 46 26.40 -14.08 -17.33
N PHE A 47 25.30 -13.67 -17.98
CA PHE A 47 24.68 -12.38 -17.73
C PHE A 47 23.91 -12.35 -16.42
N VAL A 48 23.37 -13.51 -16.03
CA VAL A 48 22.58 -13.69 -14.82
C VAL A 48 23.02 -14.98 -14.12
N THR A 49 23.12 -14.93 -12.80
CA THR A 49 23.41 -16.11 -11.96
C THR A 49 22.20 -16.48 -11.12
N GLU A 50 21.76 -17.74 -11.20
CA GLU A 50 20.66 -18.27 -10.39
C GLU A 50 21.16 -18.59 -8.97
N ARG A 51 20.55 -17.98 -7.95
CA ARG A 51 20.78 -18.37 -6.56
C ARG A 51 19.89 -19.56 -6.21
N SER A 52 20.52 -20.72 -6.07
CA SER A 52 19.85 -21.92 -5.55
C SER A 52 19.85 -21.90 -4.02
N GLY A 53 18.91 -21.18 -3.41
CA GLY A 53 18.70 -21.21 -1.96
C GLY A 53 17.71 -22.31 -1.57
N ALA A 54 18.14 -23.33 -0.82
CA ALA A 54 17.28 -24.44 -0.36
C ALA A 54 16.08 -24.01 0.52
N GLN A 55 16.02 -22.74 0.93
CA GLN A 55 14.98 -22.16 1.80
C GLN A 55 13.95 -21.30 1.04
N HIS A 56 14.16 -20.98 -0.23
CA HIS A 56 13.26 -20.09 -0.98
C HIS A 56 12.37 -20.89 -1.93
N ARG A 57 11.05 -20.82 -1.72
CA ARG A 57 10.04 -21.38 -2.65
C ARG A 57 10.11 -20.74 -4.04
N GLU A 58 10.72 -19.57 -4.15
CA GLU A 58 10.90 -18.82 -5.39
C GLU A 58 12.37 -18.75 -5.81
N ARG A 59 12.62 -18.91 -7.12
CA ARG A 59 13.96 -18.78 -7.72
C ARG A 59 14.33 -17.31 -7.86
N MET A 60 15.53 -16.97 -7.39
CA MET A 60 16.08 -15.62 -7.44
C MET A 60 17.32 -15.57 -8.31
N PHE A 61 17.55 -14.40 -8.90
CA PHE A 61 18.60 -14.17 -9.88
C PHE A 61 19.38 -12.91 -9.54
N ASP A 62 20.69 -12.93 -9.80
CA ASP A 62 21.53 -11.73 -9.75
C ASP A 62 22.07 -11.43 -11.16
N MET A 63 22.05 -10.15 -11.53
CA MET A 63 22.75 -9.62 -12.68
C MET A 63 24.04 -8.95 -12.23
N HIS A 64 25.15 -9.31 -12.89
CA HIS A 64 26.44 -8.70 -12.60
C HIS A 64 26.40 -7.17 -12.85
N ARG A 65 27.00 -6.39 -11.93
CA ARG A 65 26.98 -4.91 -12.00
C ARG A 65 27.48 -4.36 -13.33
N LEU A 66 28.51 -4.96 -13.93
CA LEU A 66 29.02 -4.56 -15.24
C LEU A 66 28.00 -4.78 -16.36
N VAL A 67 27.31 -5.92 -16.38
CA VAL A 67 26.27 -6.22 -17.38
C VAL A 67 25.16 -5.18 -17.29
N ARG A 68 24.71 -4.88 -16.07
CA ARG A 68 23.71 -3.85 -15.82
C ARG A 68 24.15 -2.46 -16.30
N LEU A 69 25.40 -2.06 -16.03
CA LEU A 69 25.94 -0.76 -16.47
C LEU A 69 26.03 -0.67 -18.00
N VAL A 70 26.50 -1.74 -18.66
CA VAL A 70 26.58 -1.80 -20.12
C VAL A 70 25.19 -1.73 -20.73
N MET A 71 24.22 -2.49 -20.21
CA MET A 71 22.83 -2.44 -20.68
C MET A 71 22.22 -1.04 -20.49
N HIS A 72 22.50 -0.38 -19.36
CA HIS A 72 22.06 0.99 -19.12
C HIS A 72 22.62 1.97 -20.18
N SER A 73 23.92 1.90 -20.48
CA SER A 73 24.53 2.74 -21.53
C SER A 73 23.91 2.45 -22.90
N TRP A 74 23.79 1.18 -23.25
CA TRP A 74 23.26 0.72 -24.52
C TRP A 74 21.80 1.16 -24.76
N LEU A 75 20.95 1.09 -23.73
CA LEU A 75 19.56 1.54 -23.80
C LEU A 75 19.45 3.06 -23.98
N ARG A 76 20.35 3.84 -23.36
CA ARG A 76 20.38 5.30 -23.50
C ARG A 76 20.87 5.74 -24.87
N GLU A 77 21.91 5.11 -25.40
CA GLU A 77 22.40 5.36 -26.77
C GLU A 77 21.32 5.14 -27.82
N ARG A 78 20.41 4.18 -27.57
CA ARG A 78 19.29 3.86 -28.46
C ARG A 78 18.01 4.63 -28.15
N GLN A 79 18.00 5.52 -27.16
CA GLN A 79 16.81 6.25 -26.70
C GLN A 79 15.65 5.32 -26.29
N GLN A 80 15.96 4.10 -25.84
CA GLN A 80 14.97 3.11 -25.40
C GLN A 80 14.82 3.07 -23.87
N TRP A 81 15.70 3.76 -23.14
CA TRP A 81 15.73 3.77 -21.68
C TRP A 81 14.37 4.14 -21.05
N ASP A 82 13.79 5.27 -21.45
CA ASP A 82 12.52 5.75 -20.87
C ASP A 82 11.36 4.77 -21.13
N ALA A 83 11.33 4.16 -22.32
CA ALA A 83 10.33 3.15 -22.67
C ALA A 83 10.45 1.91 -21.77
N TRP A 84 11.67 1.46 -21.51
CA TRP A 84 11.94 0.31 -20.63
C TRP A 84 11.67 0.62 -19.16
N VAL A 85 11.98 1.83 -18.70
CA VAL A 85 11.63 2.29 -17.35
C VAL A 85 10.11 2.31 -17.17
N ASN A 86 9.35 2.80 -18.16
CA ASN A 86 7.88 2.80 -18.11
C ASN A 86 7.28 1.38 -18.16
N LYS A 87 7.84 0.48 -18.98
CA LYS A 87 7.44 -0.94 -19.01
C LYS A 87 7.70 -1.60 -17.65
N THR A 88 8.83 -1.27 -17.03
CA THR A 88 9.20 -1.76 -15.70
C THR A 88 8.29 -1.21 -14.60
N LEU A 89 7.98 0.08 -14.64
CA LEU A 89 7.01 0.72 -13.73
C LEU A 89 5.64 0.04 -13.81
N THR A 90 5.13 -0.16 -15.02
CA THR A 90 3.84 -0.82 -15.26
C THR A 90 3.82 -2.21 -14.65
N ARG A 91 4.87 -2.99 -14.89
CA ARG A 91 5.01 -4.33 -14.32
C ARG A 91 5.04 -4.32 -12.79
N LEU A 92 5.74 -3.36 -12.18
CA LEU A 92 5.80 -3.24 -10.72
C LEU A 92 4.46 -2.84 -10.12
N VAL A 93 3.69 -1.97 -10.77
CA VAL A 93 2.33 -1.61 -10.35
C VAL A 93 1.39 -2.82 -10.39
N GLU A 94 1.55 -3.72 -11.36
CA GLU A 94 0.77 -4.96 -11.46
C GLU A 94 1.08 -5.96 -10.33
N VAL A 95 2.36 -6.15 -10.00
CA VAL A 95 2.80 -7.24 -9.10
C VAL A 95 2.91 -6.84 -7.64
N VAL A 96 3.12 -5.55 -7.32
CA VAL A 96 3.22 -5.08 -5.94
C VAL A 96 1.79 -4.85 -5.38
N PRO A 97 1.38 -5.59 -4.33
CA PRO A 97 0.04 -5.44 -3.76
C PRO A 97 -0.06 -4.20 -2.84
N TYR A 98 -1.25 -3.90 -2.34
CA TYR A 98 -1.46 -2.91 -1.27
C TYR A 98 -1.15 -3.50 0.13
N GLY A 99 -0.03 -4.21 0.26
CA GLY A 99 0.36 -4.91 1.49
C GLY A 99 -0.47 -6.17 1.78
N GLY A 100 -0.59 -6.52 3.07
CA GLY A 100 -1.32 -7.70 3.55
C GLY A 100 -0.44 -8.87 3.98
N HIS A 101 -1.07 -10.02 4.26
CA HIS A 101 -0.37 -11.26 4.67
C HIS A 101 -0.26 -12.28 3.53
N GLU A 102 -1.07 -12.12 2.49
CA GLU A 102 -1.04 -13.01 1.33
C GLU A 102 0.27 -12.85 0.56
N ARG A 103 0.96 -13.98 0.31
CA ARG A 103 2.23 -14.04 -0.42
C ARG A 103 3.27 -13.04 0.07
N LYS A 104 3.28 -12.77 1.38
CA LYS A 104 4.20 -11.83 2.03
C LYS A 104 5.65 -12.10 1.66
N GLU A 105 6.07 -13.37 1.63
CA GLU A 105 7.45 -13.70 1.28
C GLU A 105 7.80 -13.29 -0.16
N VAL A 106 6.85 -13.37 -1.08
CA VAL A 106 7.06 -13.09 -2.51
C VAL A 106 7.13 -11.59 -2.76
N TRP A 107 6.14 -10.82 -2.35
CA TRP A 107 6.12 -9.39 -2.68
C TRP A 107 7.13 -8.57 -1.86
N THR A 108 7.61 -9.07 -0.71
CA THR A 108 8.73 -8.44 0.00
C THR A 108 10.00 -8.41 -0.83
N ALA A 109 10.22 -9.40 -1.70
CA ALA A 109 11.34 -9.41 -2.64
C ALA A 109 11.20 -8.34 -3.74
N TYR A 110 9.98 -7.86 -4.04
CA TYR A 110 9.76 -6.81 -5.04
C TYR A 110 10.14 -5.40 -4.54
N LEU A 111 10.09 -5.16 -3.22
CA LEU A 111 10.20 -3.82 -2.64
C LEU A 111 11.50 -3.10 -2.99
N PRO A 112 12.70 -3.72 -2.91
CA PRO A 112 13.94 -3.05 -3.28
C PRO A 112 13.96 -2.60 -4.75
N HIS A 113 13.40 -3.43 -5.65
CA HIS A 113 13.28 -3.10 -7.07
C HIS A 113 12.31 -1.95 -7.31
N ALA A 114 11.15 -1.97 -6.63
CA ALA A 114 10.15 -0.91 -6.70
C ALA A 114 10.68 0.44 -6.17
N MET A 115 11.38 0.43 -5.03
CA MET A 115 12.02 1.62 -4.47
C MET A 115 13.03 2.21 -5.46
N HIS A 116 13.86 1.37 -6.08
CA HIS A 116 14.85 1.83 -7.06
C HIS A 116 14.19 2.53 -8.27
N VAL A 117 13.16 1.91 -8.86
CA VAL A 117 12.47 2.48 -10.03
C VAL A 117 11.78 3.80 -9.68
N VAL A 118 11.19 3.89 -8.49
CA VAL A 118 10.57 5.13 -8.02
C VAL A 118 11.58 6.25 -7.78
N GLU A 119 12.87 5.96 -7.56
CA GLU A 119 13.91 6.97 -7.39
C GLU A 119 14.48 7.49 -8.72
N LEU A 120 14.24 6.79 -9.82
CA LEU A 120 14.66 7.23 -11.15
C LEU A 120 14.00 8.57 -11.53
N SER A 121 14.80 9.44 -12.17
CA SER A 121 14.38 10.77 -12.60
C SER A 121 13.37 10.74 -13.76
N GLU A 122 13.44 9.71 -14.57
CA GLU A 122 12.70 9.48 -15.82
C GLU A 122 11.24 9.12 -15.54
N VAL A 123 10.94 8.68 -14.31
CA VAL A 123 9.58 8.41 -13.83
C VAL A 123 8.93 9.71 -13.29
N HIS A 124 9.41 10.90 -13.68
CA HIS A 124 8.82 12.15 -13.22
C HIS A 124 7.38 12.27 -13.75
N GLU A 125 6.44 12.63 -12.88
CA GLU A 125 5.02 12.92 -13.21
C GLU A 125 4.15 11.74 -13.74
N ALA A 126 4.68 10.53 -13.85
CA ALA A 126 3.85 9.36 -14.19
C ALA A 126 2.88 9.00 -13.06
N GLU A 127 1.59 8.86 -13.38
CA GLU A 127 0.55 8.36 -12.45
C GLU A 127 0.96 7.01 -11.82
N GLY A 128 1.61 6.15 -12.62
CA GLY A 128 2.18 4.88 -12.16
C GLY A 128 3.17 5.03 -11.00
N ARG A 129 3.94 6.13 -10.92
CA ARG A 129 4.86 6.39 -9.79
C ARG A 129 4.10 6.66 -8.51
N VAL A 130 3.02 7.44 -8.59
CA VAL A 130 2.18 7.77 -7.44
C VAL A 130 1.50 6.50 -6.93
N SER A 131 0.96 5.67 -7.84
CA SER A 131 0.38 4.37 -7.47
C SER A 131 1.41 3.43 -6.84
N LEU A 132 2.61 3.33 -7.41
CA LEU A 132 3.66 2.46 -6.87
C LEU A 132 4.15 2.94 -5.49
N LEU A 133 4.30 4.25 -5.29
CA LEU A 133 4.62 4.83 -3.98
C LEU A 133 3.54 4.54 -2.93
N ASP A 134 2.26 4.62 -3.30
CA ASP A 134 1.13 4.33 -2.40
C ASP A 134 1.14 2.85 -1.97
N ARG A 135 1.38 1.94 -2.93
CA ARG A 135 1.54 0.50 -2.67
C ARG A 135 2.75 0.21 -1.78
N LEU A 136 3.89 0.84 -2.04
CA LEU A 136 5.08 0.75 -1.20
C LEU A 136 4.77 1.21 0.24
N GLY A 137 4.06 2.33 0.41
CA GLY A 137 3.60 2.80 1.71
C GLY A 137 2.77 1.74 2.45
N CYS A 138 1.82 1.11 1.75
CA CYS A 138 0.97 0.05 2.32
C CYS A 138 1.76 -1.21 2.70
N CYS A 139 2.73 -1.61 1.87
CA CYS A 139 3.63 -2.72 2.14
C CYS A 139 4.51 -2.44 3.37
N GLU A 140 5.15 -1.27 3.44
CA GLU A 140 5.98 -0.86 4.59
C GLU A 140 5.15 -0.78 5.88
N GLN A 141 3.91 -0.27 5.78
CA GLN A 141 2.95 -0.27 6.89
C GLN A 141 2.65 -1.69 7.40
N SER A 142 2.39 -2.63 6.49
CA SER A 142 2.13 -4.04 6.80
C SER A 142 3.36 -4.77 7.37
N LEU A 143 4.56 -4.26 7.10
CA LEU A 143 5.82 -4.75 7.66
C LEU A 143 6.15 -4.12 9.02
N GLY A 144 5.33 -3.19 9.52
CA GLY A 144 5.59 -2.46 10.76
C GLY A 144 6.67 -1.37 10.63
N ARG A 145 7.10 -1.05 9.40
CA ARG A 145 8.13 -0.05 9.13
C ARG A 145 7.50 1.33 8.93
N TYR A 146 6.90 1.85 9.99
CA TYR A 146 6.03 3.03 9.93
C TYR A 146 6.74 4.33 9.51
N ASN A 147 8.05 4.45 9.75
CA ASN A 147 8.84 5.60 9.27
C ASN A 147 8.99 5.58 7.75
N SER A 148 9.26 4.41 7.16
CA SER A 148 9.33 4.24 5.69
C SER A 148 7.97 4.48 5.04
N ALA A 149 6.89 4.01 5.68
CA ALA A 149 5.52 4.23 5.21
C ALA A 149 5.15 5.73 5.19
N ASP A 150 5.41 6.47 6.27
CA ASP A 150 5.19 7.93 6.33
C ASP A 150 5.98 8.67 5.25
N ALA A 151 7.26 8.33 5.06
CA ALA A 151 8.08 8.93 4.01
C ALA A 151 7.51 8.68 2.60
N ALA A 152 7.01 7.47 2.32
CA ALA A 152 6.36 7.15 1.05
C ALA A 152 5.05 7.93 0.87
N TYR A 153 4.18 7.93 1.88
CA TYR A 153 2.89 8.63 1.81
C TYR A 153 3.04 10.14 1.69
N ARG A 154 4.04 10.76 2.32
CA ARG A 154 4.33 12.20 2.13
C ARG A 154 4.72 12.54 0.70
N LYS A 155 5.52 11.69 0.05
CA LYS A 155 5.84 11.85 -1.38
C LYS A 155 4.60 11.73 -2.26
N VAL A 156 3.69 10.80 -1.94
CA VAL A 156 2.39 10.66 -2.64
C VAL A 156 1.55 11.92 -2.45
N LEU A 157 1.44 12.40 -1.19
CA LEU A 157 0.66 13.58 -0.83
C LEU A 157 1.15 14.82 -1.57
N GLU A 158 2.45 15.12 -1.51
CA GLU A 158 3.05 16.28 -2.20
C GLU A 158 2.76 16.26 -3.71
N ARG A 159 2.84 15.08 -4.34
CA ARG A 159 2.55 14.91 -5.76
C ARG A 159 1.06 15.13 -6.07
N ARG A 160 0.16 14.52 -5.29
CA ARG A 160 -1.29 14.68 -5.48
C ARG A 160 -1.75 16.11 -5.19
N GLU A 161 -1.20 16.78 -4.18
CA GLU A 161 -1.44 18.20 -3.92
C GLU A 161 -1.02 19.08 -5.10
N ARG A 162 0.17 18.83 -5.69
CA ARG A 162 0.65 19.60 -6.85
C ARG A 162 -0.19 19.35 -8.12
N LEU A 163 -0.62 18.11 -8.36
CA LEU A 163 -1.30 17.72 -9.61
C LEU A 163 -2.82 17.90 -9.58
N LEU A 164 -3.44 17.56 -8.45
CA LEU A 164 -4.90 17.47 -8.30
C LEU A 164 -5.45 18.58 -7.39
N GLY A 165 -4.59 19.21 -6.58
CA GLY A 165 -4.99 20.16 -5.56
C GLY A 165 -5.30 19.49 -4.21
N LYS A 166 -5.38 20.33 -3.17
CA LYS A 166 -5.55 19.91 -1.78
C LYS A 166 -6.92 19.30 -1.47
N GLU A 167 -7.94 19.74 -2.21
CA GLU A 167 -9.35 19.35 -2.00
C GLU A 167 -9.74 18.08 -2.77
N HIS A 168 -8.85 17.53 -3.60
CA HIS A 168 -9.15 16.35 -4.39
C HIS A 168 -9.29 15.09 -3.51
N PRO A 169 -10.28 14.21 -3.74
CA PRO A 169 -10.50 12.99 -2.93
C PRO A 169 -9.25 12.11 -2.75
N ASP A 170 -8.44 11.94 -3.80
CA ASP A 170 -7.19 11.16 -3.72
C ASP A 170 -6.13 11.82 -2.82
N THR A 171 -6.09 13.16 -2.81
CA THR A 171 -5.22 13.93 -1.91
C THR A 171 -5.67 13.76 -0.47
N LEU A 172 -6.98 13.85 -0.21
CA LEU A 172 -7.56 13.62 1.12
C LEU A 172 -7.29 12.20 1.62
N THR A 173 -7.37 11.21 0.72
CA THR A 173 -7.02 9.82 1.03
C THR A 173 -5.54 9.70 1.45
N SER A 174 -4.62 10.35 0.73
CA SER A 174 -3.20 10.39 1.10
C SER A 174 -2.95 11.06 2.46
N MET A 175 -3.65 12.15 2.78
CA MET A 175 -3.57 12.77 4.12
C MET A 175 -3.98 11.78 5.21
N GLY A 176 -5.03 10.98 4.96
CA GLY A 176 -5.44 9.88 5.84
C GLY A 176 -4.35 8.82 6.04
N HIS A 177 -3.65 8.43 4.98
CA HIS A 177 -2.55 7.45 5.05
C HIS A 177 -1.35 7.99 5.86
N VAL A 178 -0.95 9.25 5.64
CA VAL A 178 0.12 9.89 6.43
C VAL A 178 -0.26 9.94 7.91
N ALA A 179 -1.48 10.36 8.23
CA ALA A 179 -1.95 10.42 9.61
C ALA A 179 -2.01 9.04 10.29
N ALA A 180 -2.42 8.00 9.56
CA ALA A 180 -2.40 6.63 10.06
C ALA A 180 -0.95 6.14 10.32
N ALA A 181 -0.01 6.45 9.44
CA ALA A 181 1.40 6.13 9.64
C ALA A 181 1.97 6.84 10.88
N LEU A 182 1.64 8.13 11.09
CA LEU A 182 2.02 8.89 12.29
C LEU A 182 1.44 8.28 13.57
N SER A 183 0.17 7.86 13.56
CA SER A 183 -0.44 7.20 14.72
C SER A 183 0.30 5.91 15.08
N ASN A 184 0.71 5.12 14.08
CA ASN A 184 1.44 3.87 14.28
C ASN A 184 2.89 4.08 14.73
N GLN A 185 3.47 5.26 14.47
CA GLN A 185 4.74 5.70 15.07
C GLN A 185 4.59 6.17 16.54
N GLY A 186 3.37 6.20 17.08
CA GLY A 186 3.08 6.77 18.41
C GLY A 186 2.97 8.30 18.43
N LYS A 187 3.01 8.98 17.28
CA LYS A 187 2.87 10.45 17.15
C LYS A 187 1.39 10.85 17.11
N SER A 188 0.66 10.52 18.16
CA SER A 188 -0.80 10.65 18.22
C SER A 188 -1.31 12.10 18.09
N VAL A 189 -0.55 13.09 18.58
CA VAL A 189 -0.90 14.52 18.47
C VAL A 189 -0.78 15.01 17.02
N GLU A 190 0.30 14.64 16.32
CA GLU A 190 0.48 15.00 14.91
C GLU A 190 -0.57 14.30 14.02
N ALA A 191 -0.86 13.02 14.32
CA ALA A 191 -1.91 12.27 13.64
C ALA A 191 -3.30 12.91 13.84
N GLU A 192 -3.66 13.32 15.06
CA GLU A 192 -4.93 14.01 15.33
C GLU A 192 -5.04 15.30 14.52
N LYS A 193 -3.99 16.13 14.52
CA LYS A 193 -3.97 17.39 13.75
C LYS A 193 -4.26 17.15 12.27
N MET A 194 -3.58 16.17 11.68
CA MET A 194 -3.76 15.84 10.26
C MET A 194 -5.13 15.21 9.97
N HIS A 195 -5.64 14.35 10.85
CA HIS A 195 -6.99 13.80 10.71
C HIS A 195 -8.08 14.87 10.82
N ARG A 196 -7.92 15.87 11.70
CA ARG A 196 -8.86 17.00 11.81
C ARG A 196 -8.83 17.88 10.56
N GLU A 197 -7.64 18.14 10.02
CA GLU A 197 -7.50 18.88 8.77
C GLU A 197 -8.17 18.13 7.61
N THR A 198 -7.92 16.81 7.50
CA THR A 198 -8.56 15.95 6.50
C THR A 198 -10.08 15.96 6.66
N LEU A 199 -10.58 15.85 7.89
CA LEU A 199 -12.02 15.89 8.19
C LEU A 199 -12.66 17.20 7.75
N ALA A 200 -12.04 18.34 8.05
CA ALA A 200 -12.56 19.65 7.67
C ALA A 200 -12.65 19.80 6.13
N LEU A 201 -11.65 19.30 5.41
CA LEU A 201 -11.66 19.30 3.95
C LEU A 201 -12.69 18.33 3.37
N CYS A 202 -12.78 17.10 3.90
CA CYS A 202 -13.81 16.13 3.50
C CYS A 202 -15.21 16.69 3.71
N ASP A 203 -15.49 17.32 4.85
CA ASP A 203 -16.79 17.91 5.16
C ASP A 203 -17.12 19.05 4.18
N LYS A 204 -16.15 19.91 3.87
CA LYS A 204 -16.31 21.00 2.91
C LYS A 204 -16.60 20.50 1.48
N VAL A 205 -15.88 19.48 1.02
CA VAL A 205 -15.90 19.04 -0.39
C VAL A 205 -16.98 17.99 -0.66
N LEU A 206 -17.15 17.05 0.26
CA LEU A 206 -18.00 15.87 0.09
C LEU A 206 -19.27 15.93 0.94
N GLY A 207 -19.29 16.78 1.96
CA GLY A 207 -20.38 16.89 2.93
C GLY A 207 -20.26 15.90 4.10
N LYS A 208 -21.00 16.20 5.16
CA LYS A 208 -20.96 15.51 6.45
C LYS A 208 -21.33 14.02 6.40
N GLU A 209 -22.26 13.66 5.52
CA GLU A 209 -22.80 12.30 5.41
C GLU A 209 -22.00 11.40 4.44
N HIS A 210 -20.99 11.95 3.76
CA HIS A 210 -20.21 11.19 2.80
C HIS A 210 -19.35 10.12 3.48
N PRO A 211 -19.23 8.89 2.90
CA PRO A 211 -18.45 7.80 3.49
C PRO A 211 -17.01 8.18 3.88
N HIS A 212 -16.32 8.98 3.04
CA HIS A 212 -14.97 9.48 3.36
C HIS A 212 -14.96 10.43 4.58
N THR A 213 -15.92 11.33 4.70
CA THR A 213 -16.06 12.21 5.87
C THR A 213 -16.30 11.38 7.14
N LEU A 214 -17.19 10.39 7.07
CA LEU A 214 -17.47 9.47 8.17
C LEU A 214 -16.27 8.57 8.52
N ALA A 215 -15.41 8.24 7.56
CA ALA A 215 -14.14 7.55 7.81
C ALA A 215 -13.15 8.46 8.54
N SER A 216 -13.01 9.73 8.09
CA SER A 216 -12.16 10.72 8.74
C SER A 216 -12.61 11.03 10.18
N MET A 217 -13.91 11.13 10.46
CA MET A 217 -14.43 11.30 11.83
C MET A 217 -14.01 10.13 12.75
N ASN A 218 -14.18 8.90 12.26
CA ASN A 218 -13.75 7.71 13.02
C ASN A 218 -12.23 7.69 13.27
N ASN A 219 -11.42 8.20 12.34
CA ASN A 219 -9.97 8.27 12.51
C ASN A 219 -9.54 9.34 13.52
N VAL A 220 -10.21 10.50 13.56
CA VAL A 220 -9.99 11.51 14.62
C VAL A 220 -10.34 10.92 15.99
N ALA A 221 -11.47 10.21 16.10
CA ALA A 221 -11.87 9.56 17.36
C ALA A 221 -10.85 8.52 17.84
N GLN A 222 -10.30 7.70 16.95
CA GLN A 222 -9.22 6.77 17.27
C GLN A 222 -7.94 7.49 17.72
N ALA A 223 -7.56 8.59 17.07
CA ALA A 223 -6.40 9.37 17.47
C ALA A 223 -6.57 10.00 18.86
N LEU A 224 -7.78 10.47 19.19
CA LEU A 224 -8.14 10.96 20.54
C LEU A 224 -8.07 9.85 21.59
N ARG A 225 -8.60 8.66 21.28
CA ARG A 225 -8.50 7.48 22.15
C ARG A 225 -7.05 7.10 22.42
N ASN A 226 -6.19 7.11 21.40
CA ASN A 226 -4.77 6.80 21.54
C ASN A 226 -4.01 7.85 22.40
N GLN A 227 -4.61 9.02 22.66
CA GLN A 227 -4.11 10.03 23.60
C GLN A 227 -4.73 9.92 25.00
N GLY A 228 -5.64 8.95 25.23
CA GLY A 228 -6.39 8.84 26.49
C GLY A 228 -7.55 9.84 26.62
N LYS A 229 -7.89 10.59 25.57
CA LYS A 229 -9.03 11.53 25.56
C LYS A 229 -10.36 10.81 25.31
N TYR A 230 -10.72 9.88 26.20
CA TYR A 230 -11.83 8.95 25.98
C TYR A 230 -13.20 9.63 25.81
N VAL A 231 -13.49 10.68 26.58
CA VAL A 231 -14.77 11.41 26.50
C VAL A 231 -14.96 12.06 25.11
N GLU A 232 -13.91 12.68 24.57
CA GLU A 232 -13.96 13.30 23.24
C GLU A 232 -14.05 12.24 22.13
N ALA A 233 -13.30 11.14 22.27
CA ALA A 233 -13.33 10.02 21.34
C ALA A 233 -14.71 9.36 21.29
N GLU A 234 -15.32 9.10 22.45
CA GLU A 234 -16.66 8.54 22.55
C GLU A 234 -17.71 9.44 21.89
N LYS A 235 -17.70 10.75 22.20
CA LYS A 235 -18.62 11.72 21.59
C LYS A 235 -18.56 11.65 20.07
N MET A 236 -17.34 11.61 19.51
CA MET A 236 -17.13 11.56 18.07
C MET A 236 -17.52 10.20 17.47
N HIS A 237 -17.24 9.09 18.15
CA HIS A 237 -17.69 7.76 17.73
C HIS A 237 -19.21 7.65 17.70
N ARG A 238 -19.91 8.18 18.71
CA ARG A 238 -21.38 8.20 18.75
C ARG A 238 -21.97 9.05 17.63
N GLU A 239 -21.41 10.24 17.37
CA GLU A 239 -21.83 11.08 16.25
C GLU A 239 -21.63 10.37 14.90
N THR A 240 -20.46 9.74 14.70
CA THR A 240 -20.16 8.97 13.49
C THR A 240 -21.10 7.78 13.32
N LEU A 241 -21.39 7.06 14.40
CA LEU A 241 -22.29 5.91 14.40
C LEU A 241 -23.71 6.33 14.01
N ALA A 242 -24.24 7.40 14.59
CA ALA A 242 -25.58 7.90 14.27
C ALA A 242 -25.71 8.28 12.78
N LEU A 243 -24.68 8.91 12.22
CA LEU A 243 -24.65 9.24 10.79
C LEU A 243 -24.55 7.99 9.90
N ARG A 244 -23.70 7.01 10.25
CA ARG A 244 -23.58 5.75 9.50
C ARG A 244 -24.87 4.94 9.56
N GLU A 245 -25.54 4.88 10.71
CA GLU A 245 -26.85 4.23 10.84
C GLU A 245 -27.89 4.89 9.93
N LYS A 246 -27.89 6.23 9.83
CA LYS A 246 -28.79 6.98 8.95
C LYS A 246 -28.50 6.71 7.46
N VAL A 247 -27.23 6.69 7.06
CA VAL A 247 -26.82 6.64 5.64
C VAL A 247 -26.76 5.20 5.11
N LEU A 248 -26.23 4.27 5.89
CA LEU A 248 -25.94 2.89 5.46
C LEU A 248 -26.85 1.84 6.10
N GLY A 249 -27.55 2.19 7.18
CA GLY A 249 -28.31 1.26 8.01
C GLY A 249 -27.48 0.65 9.15
N LYS A 250 -28.19 0.03 10.10
CA LYS A 250 -27.62 -0.48 11.36
C LYS A 250 -26.71 -1.70 11.19
N GLU A 251 -27.05 -2.57 10.24
CA GLU A 251 -26.35 -3.83 10.00
C GLU A 251 -25.26 -3.72 8.93
N HIS A 252 -25.07 -2.55 8.32
CA HIS A 252 -24.02 -2.39 7.33
C HIS A 252 -22.63 -2.63 7.95
N PRO A 253 -21.70 -3.35 7.29
CA PRO A 253 -20.38 -3.67 7.84
C PRO A 253 -19.62 -2.45 8.39
N CYS A 254 -19.63 -1.33 7.67
CA CYS A 254 -19.00 -0.09 8.16
C CYS A 254 -19.67 0.50 9.41
N THR A 255 -20.98 0.32 9.59
CA THR A 255 -21.70 0.74 10.80
C THR A 255 -21.27 -0.15 11.96
N LEU A 256 -21.24 -1.46 11.76
CA LEU A 256 -20.77 -2.43 12.76
C LEU A 256 -19.30 -2.20 13.15
N THR A 257 -18.45 -1.79 12.21
CA THR A 257 -17.07 -1.36 12.53
C THR A 257 -17.03 -0.16 13.46
N SER A 258 -17.97 0.80 13.30
CA SER A 258 -18.06 1.95 14.22
C SER A 258 -18.58 1.57 15.60
N VAL A 259 -19.53 0.62 15.67
CA VAL A 259 -19.99 0.02 16.94
C VAL A 259 -18.82 -0.62 17.66
N TYR A 260 -18.01 -1.41 16.95
CA TYR A 260 -16.81 -2.04 17.50
C TYR A 260 -15.79 -1.01 18.02
N HIS A 261 -15.50 0.06 17.26
CA HIS A 261 -14.57 1.09 17.72
C HIS A 261 -15.07 1.87 18.94
N LEU A 262 -16.39 2.12 19.01
CA LEU A 262 -17.01 2.72 20.19
C LEU A 262 -16.87 1.78 21.40
N ALA A 263 -17.22 0.50 21.23
CA ALA A 263 -17.08 -0.52 22.27
C ALA A 263 -15.63 -0.62 22.79
N TYR A 264 -14.66 -0.60 21.89
CA TYR A 264 -13.24 -0.61 22.23
C TYR A 264 -12.83 0.64 23.01
N THR A 265 -13.30 1.82 22.61
CA THR A 265 -13.02 3.07 23.33
C THR A 265 -13.59 3.03 24.74
N LEU A 266 -14.83 2.55 24.90
CA LEU A 266 -15.47 2.39 26.21
C LEU A 266 -14.75 1.35 27.08
N HIS A 267 -14.29 0.25 26.49
CA HIS A 267 -13.50 -0.76 27.19
C HIS A 267 -12.16 -0.20 27.70
N GLN A 268 -11.45 0.60 26.89
CA GLN A 268 -10.22 1.28 27.33
C GLN A 268 -10.48 2.33 28.40
N TRP A 269 -11.70 2.87 28.46
CA TRP A 269 -12.16 3.80 29.49
C TRP A 269 -12.86 3.10 30.68
N GLU A 270 -12.70 1.78 30.80
CA GLU A 270 -13.24 0.95 31.90
C GLU A 270 -14.78 0.92 32.01
N GLN A 271 -15.50 1.32 30.96
CA GLN A 271 -16.96 1.23 30.86
C GLN A 271 -17.39 -0.13 30.29
N TYR A 272 -17.05 -1.20 31.01
CA TYR A 272 -17.20 -2.57 30.52
C TYR A 272 -18.64 -2.99 30.22
N GLY A 273 -19.62 -2.49 30.98
CA GLY A 273 -21.03 -2.87 30.80
C GLY A 273 -21.57 -2.46 29.43
N GLU A 274 -21.40 -1.19 29.06
CA GLU A 274 -21.83 -0.71 27.73
C GLU A 274 -20.94 -1.26 26.62
N ALA A 275 -19.62 -1.34 26.84
CA ALA A 275 -18.70 -1.92 25.87
C ALA A 275 -19.10 -3.35 25.47
N LEU A 276 -19.43 -4.20 26.45
CA LEU A 276 -19.84 -5.58 26.21
C LEU A 276 -21.13 -5.66 25.37
N SER A 277 -22.13 -4.83 25.69
CA SER A 277 -23.37 -4.75 24.92
C SER A 277 -23.11 -4.38 23.45
N LEU A 278 -22.25 -3.40 23.21
CA LEU A 278 -21.89 -2.97 21.87
C LEU A 278 -21.04 -4.01 21.13
N TYR A 279 -20.12 -4.72 21.80
CA TYR A 279 -19.40 -5.84 21.21
C TYR A 279 -20.34 -6.96 20.77
N PHE A 280 -21.31 -7.33 21.61
CA PHE A 280 -22.33 -8.32 21.24
C PHE A 280 -23.13 -7.87 20.03
N ARG A 281 -23.55 -6.59 19.99
CA ARG A 281 -24.23 -6.03 18.82
C ARG A 281 -23.37 -6.15 17.55
N ALA A 282 -22.11 -5.75 17.61
CA ALA A 282 -21.22 -5.83 16.45
C ALA A 282 -21.02 -7.28 15.99
N TRP A 283 -20.83 -8.21 16.93
CA TRP A 283 -20.63 -9.62 16.64
C TRP A 283 -21.86 -10.28 16.00
N ILE A 284 -23.07 -10.06 16.55
CA ILE A 284 -24.32 -10.56 15.96
C ILE A 284 -24.48 -10.02 14.53
N GLY A 285 -24.30 -8.72 14.34
CA GLY A 285 -24.42 -8.11 13.01
C GLY A 285 -23.40 -8.65 12.01
N TYR A 286 -22.16 -8.93 12.43
CA TYR A 286 -21.18 -9.55 11.53
C TYR A 286 -21.56 -10.99 11.20
N GLN A 287 -22.03 -11.78 12.18
CA GLN A 287 -22.47 -13.16 11.95
C GLN A 287 -23.58 -13.24 10.91
N GLU A 288 -24.57 -12.35 11.01
CA GLU A 288 -25.72 -12.33 10.10
C GLU A 288 -25.33 -11.90 8.67
N ASN A 289 -24.38 -10.98 8.51
CA ASN A 289 -24.03 -10.42 7.20
C ASN A 289 -22.89 -11.14 6.46
N LEU A 290 -21.90 -11.66 7.19
CA LEU A 290 -20.68 -12.25 6.61
C LEU A 290 -20.65 -13.78 6.72
N GLY A 291 -21.53 -14.36 7.54
CA GLY A 291 -21.58 -15.78 7.83
C GLY A 291 -20.47 -16.25 8.77
N ALA A 292 -20.70 -17.35 9.49
CA ALA A 292 -19.83 -17.86 10.56
C ALA A 292 -18.40 -18.28 10.15
N ALA A 293 -18.07 -18.23 8.85
CA ALA A 293 -16.76 -18.60 8.32
C ALA A 293 -15.87 -17.39 8.01
N HIS A 294 -16.36 -16.16 8.19
CA HIS A 294 -15.59 -14.96 7.92
C HIS A 294 -14.57 -14.70 9.06
N PRO A 295 -13.32 -14.26 8.78
CA PRO A 295 -12.31 -14.04 9.82
C PRO A 295 -12.69 -13.01 10.92
N THR A 296 -13.74 -12.23 10.70
CA THR A 296 -14.25 -11.21 11.63
C THR A 296 -15.50 -11.64 12.42
N THR A 297 -16.02 -12.86 12.20
CA THR A 297 -17.17 -13.47 12.91
C THR A 297 -16.72 -14.63 13.78
#